data_AF-A0A8S3CEX8-F1
#
_entry.id   AF-A0A8S3CEX8-F1
#
_cell.length_a   1.000
_cell.length_b   1.000
_cell.length_c   1.000
_cell.angle_alpha   90.00
_cell.angle_beta   90.00
_cell.angle_gamma   90.00
#
_symmetry.space_group_name_H-M   'P 1'
#
loop_
_entity.id
_entity.type
_entity.pdbx_description
1 polymer ?
#
loop_
_entity_poly.entity_id
_entity_poly.type
_entity_poly.pdbx_seq_one_letter_code
_entity_poly.pdbx_strand_id
1 'polypeptide(L)'
;MSNPYHFLSVPAKKAFDVTLSTPIKNFIKATFGDKEDYSASIDGFNSLRVEALLRSNYRDDCSKLFRYYDQLHAIEYKLPITENQIRIYFKWQDALVSGGGLFGGKQKTNGSWKLAYEKACVLFNIGHAYSELALAQNLSMDEQMKAALRYFQLSSGAFSFLKEYVNSYSLSDLSVDFEPAVLASLSWFMLGQAAELIHLKSSSFKSEIAAKVAAHASDCYREAYTSAKTESAKKIIPDVSRFF
;
A
#
# COMPACT_ATOMS: atom_id res chain seq x y z
N MET A 1 23.46 -16.43 2.89
CA MET A 1 22.96 -16.81 4.23
C MET A 1 21.48 -16.48 4.25
N SER A 2 20.61 -17.48 4.34
CA SER A 2 19.15 -17.28 4.46
C SER A 2 18.84 -16.60 5.79
N ASN A 3 17.98 -15.59 5.78
CA ASN A 3 17.49 -14.93 6.99
C ASN A 3 16.77 -15.99 7.87
N PRO A 4 17.19 -16.23 9.12
CA PRO A 4 16.55 -17.22 10.00
C PRO A 4 15.16 -16.78 10.48
N TYR A 5 14.75 -15.54 10.20
CA TYR A 5 13.47 -14.96 10.59
C TYR A 5 12.49 -14.92 9.43
N HIS A 6 11.28 -15.43 9.64
CA HIS A 6 10.21 -15.52 8.64
C HIS A 6 9.30 -14.30 8.68
N PHE A 7 9.84 -13.12 8.39
CA PHE A 7 9.01 -11.93 8.13
C PHE A 7 8.36 -12.01 6.75
N LEU A 8 7.18 -11.42 6.61
CA LEU A 8 6.36 -11.40 5.40
C LEU A 8 6.10 -9.96 4.93
N SER A 9 6.00 -9.81 3.62
CA SER A 9 5.51 -8.58 2.98
C SER A 9 4.05 -8.73 2.59
N VAL A 10 3.35 -7.60 2.52
CA VAL A 10 2.00 -7.55 1.95
C VAL A 10 2.15 -7.62 0.43
N PRO A 11 1.34 -8.36 -0.34
CA PRO A 11 1.40 -8.29 -1.80
C PRO A 11 0.99 -6.90 -2.32
N ALA A 12 1.52 -6.48 -3.48
CA ALA A 12 1.14 -5.21 -4.11
C ALA A 12 -0.18 -5.32 -4.89
N LYS A 13 -0.94 -4.21 -4.96
CA LYS A 13 -1.96 -4.02 -6.00
C LYS A 13 -1.27 -3.79 -7.34
N LYS A 14 -1.86 -4.28 -8.42
CA LYS A 14 -1.32 -4.09 -9.79
C LYS A 14 -2.11 -3.03 -10.53
N ALA A 15 -1.45 -1.95 -10.93
CA ALA A 15 -2.05 -0.94 -11.78
C ALA A 15 -2.11 -1.43 -13.23
N PHE A 16 -3.14 -1.02 -13.95
CA PHE A 16 -3.18 -1.13 -15.41
C PHE A 16 -2.65 0.16 -16.04
N ASP A 17 -2.26 0.04 -17.31
CA ASP A 17 -1.89 1.19 -18.12
C ASP A 17 -3.10 2.11 -18.30
N VAL A 18 -2.90 3.39 -18.02
CA VAL A 18 -3.90 4.46 -18.07
C VAL A 18 -3.18 5.74 -18.46
N THR A 19 -3.59 6.31 -19.59
CA THR A 19 -3.05 7.58 -20.08
C THR A 19 -3.68 8.76 -19.36
N LEU A 20 -2.87 9.50 -18.60
CA LEU A 20 -3.29 10.72 -17.92
C LEU A 20 -3.22 11.95 -18.84
N SER A 21 -2.29 11.96 -19.79
CA SER A 21 -1.90 13.18 -20.48
C SER A 21 -2.98 13.76 -21.39
N THR A 22 -3.56 12.93 -22.25
CA THR A 22 -4.59 13.33 -23.22
C THR A 22 -5.81 14.02 -22.58
N PRO A 23 -6.50 13.43 -21.58
CA PRO A 23 -7.67 14.08 -20.98
C PRO A 23 -7.32 15.39 -20.25
N ILE A 24 -6.15 15.48 -19.61
CA ILE A 24 -5.70 16.71 -18.93
C ILE A 24 -5.39 17.81 -19.95
N LYS A 25 -4.64 17.51 -21.01
CA LYS A 25 -4.32 18.46 -22.09
C LYS A 25 -5.58 19.00 -22.75
N ASN A 26 -6.53 18.12 -23.07
CA ASN A 26 -7.80 18.51 -23.68
C ASN A 26 -8.59 19.46 -22.79
N PHE A 27 -8.66 19.19 -21.48
CA PHE A 27 -9.35 20.05 -20.53
C PHE A 27 -8.69 21.43 -20.41
N ILE A 28 -7.36 21.48 -20.30
CA ILE A 28 -6.62 22.75 -20.18
C ILE A 28 -6.83 23.59 -21.44
N LYS A 29 -6.70 22.98 -22.63
CA LYS A 29 -6.94 23.67 -23.91
C LYS A 29 -8.37 24.21 -24.01
N ALA A 30 -9.37 23.41 -23.63
CA ALA A 30 -10.77 23.82 -23.67
C ALA A 30 -11.08 24.95 -22.67
N THR A 31 -10.38 25.00 -21.53
CA THR A 31 -10.66 25.94 -20.43
C THR A 31 -9.88 27.25 -20.58
N PHE A 32 -8.62 27.18 -21.01
CA PHE A 32 -7.67 28.30 -20.99
C PHE A 32 -7.17 28.73 -22.38
N GLY A 33 -7.50 27.96 -23.43
CA GLY A 33 -6.97 28.16 -24.78
C GLY A 33 -5.47 27.84 -24.88
N ASP A 34 -4.81 28.39 -25.90
CA ASP A 34 -3.40 28.12 -26.21
C ASP A 34 -2.43 29.17 -25.61
N LYS A 35 -2.79 29.77 -24.45
CA LYS A 35 -1.98 30.85 -23.82
C LYS A 35 -0.69 30.35 -23.18
N GLU A 36 -0.71 29.16 -22.59
CA GLU A 36 0.42 28.55 -21.90
C GLU A 36 0.50 27.05 -22.26
N ASP A 37 1.71 26.56 -22.54
CA ASP A 37 1.93 25.16 -22.88
C ASP A 37 2.38 24.36 -21.66
N TYR A 38 1.48 23.53 -21.15
CA TYR A 38 1.72 22.62 -20.03
C TYR A 38 2.09 21.19 -20.48
N SER A 39 2.26 20.95 -21.79
CA SER A 39 2.37 19.61 -22.36
C SER A 39 3.50 18.80 -21.75
N ALA A 40 4.69 19.41 -21.60
CA ALA A 40 5.86 18.73 -21.02
C ALA A 40 5.62 18.30 -19.56
N SER A 41 5.02 19.15 -18.72
CA SER A 41 4.70 18.83 -17.33
C SER A 41 3.66 17.71 -17.22
N ILE A 42 2.65 17.73 -18.10
CA ILE A 42 1.60 16.71 -18.14
C ILE A 42 2.14 15.36 -18.61
N ASP A 43 3.00 15.36 -19.63
CA ASP A 43 3.67 14.15 -20.11
C ASP A 43 4.67 13.60 -19.08
N GLY A 44 5.34 14.49 -18.34
CA GLY A 44 6.16 14.13 -17.19
C GLY A 44 5.36 13.46 -16.09
N PHE A 45 4.16 13.95 -15.78
CA PHE A 45 3.27 13.33 -14.79
C PHE A 45 2.75 11.95 -15.25
N ASN A 46 2.38 11.81 -16.53
CA ASN A 46 2.01 10.52 -17.10
C ASN A 46 3.18 9.51 -17.03
N SER A 47 4.39 9.96 -17.38
CA SER A 47 5.59 9.13 -17.33
C SER A 47 5.92 8.70 -15.89
N LEU A 48 5.78 9.62 -14.92
CA LEU A 48 5.96 9.33 -13.51
C LEU A 48 5.00 8.24 -13.02
N ARG A 49 3.73 8.26 -13.45
CA ARG A 49 2.77 7.17 -13.14
C ARG A 49 3.27 5.83 -13.66
N VAL A 50 3.71 5.79 -14.92
CA VAL A 50 4.20 4.56 -15.56
C VAL A 50 5.41 4.02 -14.83
N GLU A 51 6.38 4.88 -14.52
CA GLU A 51 7.59 4.47 -13.81
C GLU A 51 7.27 3.99 -12.39
N ALA A 52 6.40 4.71 -11.67
CA ALA A 52 6.04 4.40 -10.29
C ALA A 52 5.23 3.11 -10.11
N LEU A 53 4.39 2.75 -11.10
CA LEU A 53 3.38 1.69 -10.92
C LEU A 53 3.58 0.47 -11.82
N LEU A 54 4.17 0.64 -13.01
CA LEU A 54 4.33 -0.44 -13.99
C LEU A 54 5.79 -0.93 -14.10
N ARG A 55 6.77 -0.13 -13.67
CA ARG A 55 8.20 -0.43 -13.81
C ARG A 55 8.96 -0.47 -12.48
N SER A 56 8.31 -0.13 -11.37
CA SER A 56 8.97 -0.07 -10.07
C SER A 56 9.35 -1.44 -9.54
N ASN A 57 10.61 -1.55 -9.11
CA ASN A 57 11.05 -2.57 -8.17
C ASN A 57 11.12 -1.94 -6.77
N TYR A 58 10.07 -2.11 -5.97
CA TYR A 58 9.96 -1.50 -4.64
C TYR A 58 11.03 -2.00 -3.65
N ARG A 59 11.73 -3.08 -3.97
CA ARG A 59 12.84 -3.58 -3.14
C ARG A 59 14.10 -2.71 -3.25
N ASP A 60 14.27 -2.00 -4.36
CA ASP A 60 15.47 -1.22 -4.65
C ASP A 60 15.24 0.29 -4.48
N ASP A 61 14.14 0.82 -5.04
CA ASP A 61 13.85 2.26 -5.04
C ASP A 61 12.34 2.55 -5.07
N CYS A 62 11.85 3.23 -4.04
CA CYS A 62 10.46 3.65 -3.88
C CYS A 62 10.23 5.15 -4.14
N SER A 63 11.28 5.91 -4.49
CA SER A 63 11.22 7.37 -4.65
C SER A 63 10.15 7.81 -5.66
N LYS A 64 10.01 7.08 -6.77
CA LYS A 64 9.02 7.37 -7.82
C LYS A 64 7.60 7.15 -7.34
N LEU A 65 7.35 6.11 -6.53
CA LEU A 65 6.05 5.84 -5.93
C LEU A 65 5.64 6.99 -5.00
N PHE A 66 6.54 7.41 -4.12
CA PHE A 66 6.28 8.53 -3.20
C PHE A 66 6.07 9.84 -3.95
N ARG A 67 6.93 10.15 -4.92
CA ARG A 67 6.79 11.35 -5.76
C ARG A 67 5.49 11.35 -6.56
N TYR A 68 5.04 10.19 -7.05
CA TYR A 68 3.75 10.08 -7.73
C TYR A 68 2.59 10.36 -6.78
N TYR A 69 2.63 9.80 -5.56
CA TYR A 69 1.63 10.06 -4.52
C TYR A 69 1.56 11.55 -4.13
N ASP A 70 2.71 12.19 -3.96
CA ASP A 70 2.78 13.64 -3.69
C ASP A 70 2.21 14.45 -4.85
N GLN A 71 2.52 14.07 -6.09
CA GLN A 71 2.00 14.75 -7.27
C GLN A 71 0.48 14.61 -7.40
N LEU A 72 -0.10 13.46 -7.02
CA LEU A 72 -1.56 13.29 -6.95
C LEU A 72 -2.21 14.26 -5.96
N HIS A 73 -1.55 14.58 -4.84
CA HIS A 73 -2.03 15.59 -3.88
C HIS A 73 -1.89 16.99 -4.45
N ALA A 74 -0.76 17.30 -5.09
CA ALA A 74 -0.50 18.63 -5.65
C ALA A 74 -1.45 19.03 -6.78
N ILE A 75 -2.01 18.06 -7.53
CA ILE A 75 -2.94 18.34 -8.63
C ILE A 75 -4.42 18.34 -8.22
N GLU A 76 -4.80 17.78 -7.07
CA GLU A 76 -6.19 17.56 -6.69
C GLU A 76 -7.03 18.84 -6.71
N TYR A 77 -6.45 19.96 -6.26
CA TYR A 77 -7.11 21.26 -6.24
C TYR A 77 -6.95 22.08 -7.53
N LYS A 78 -6.15 21.58 -8.49
CA LYS A 78 -5.85 22.27 -9.76
C LYS A 78 -6.60 21.67 -10.94
N LEU A 79 -6.84 20.36 -10.90
CA LEU A 79 -7.42 19.59 -11.99
C LEU A 79 -8.67 18.88 -11.50
N PRO A 80 -9.86 19.18 -12.03
CA PRO A 80 -11.08 18.48 -11.65
C PRO A 80 -11.16 17.08 -12.28
N ILE A 81 -10.37 16.14 -11.74
CA ILE A 81 -10.38 14.73 -12.14
C ILE A 81 -11.62 14.05 -11.58
N THR A 82 -12.65 14.02 -12.42
CA THR A 82 -13.98 13.48 -12.13
C THR A 82 -14.56 12.84 -13.39
N GLU A 83 -15.62 12.06 -13.24
CA GLU A 83 -16.34 11.44 -14.36
C GLU A 83 -17.01 12.44 -15.32
N ASN A 84 -17.16 13.71 -14.90
CA ASN A 84 -17.87 14.76 -15.64
C ASN A 84 -16.95 15.82 -16.25
N GLN A 85 -15.68 15.92 -15.82
CA GLN A 85 -14.74 16.93 -16.30
C GLN A 85 -13.48 16.28 -16.90
N ILE A 86 -12.46 15.97 -16.09
CA ILE A 86 -11.26 15.26 -16.58
C ILE A 86 -11.46 13.76 -16.36
N ARG A 87 -11.99 13.09 -17.38
CA ARG A 87 -12.38 11.68 -17.34
C ARG A 87 -11.18 10.75 -17.45
N ILE A 88 -10.67 10.27 -16.31
CA ILE A 88 -9.60 9.27 -16.23
C ILE A 88 -10.12 8.05 -15.45
N TYR A 89 -10.18 6.88 -16.09
CA TYR A 89 -10.63 5.65 -15.44
C TYR A 89 -9.43 4.87 -14.90
N PHE A 90 -9.20 4.97 -13.59
CA PHE A 90 -8.12 4.28 -12.91
C PHE A 90 -8.49 2.82 -12.69
N LYS A 91 -7.72 1.90 -13.24
CA LYS A 91 -7.98 0.46 -13.18
C LYS A 91 -6.87 -0.26 -12.43
N TRP A 92 -7.26 -1.09 -11.47
CA TRP A 92 -6.37 -1.81 -10.56
C TRP A 92 -6.83 -3.23 -10.32
N GLN A 93 -5.86 -4.12 -10.08
CA GLN A 93 -6.08 -5.48 -9.60
C GLN A 93 -5.89 -5.52 -8.08
N ASP A 94 -6.75 -6.28 -7.41
CA ASP A 94 -6.64 -6.52 -5.97
C ASP A 94 -5.41 -7.35 -5.62
N ALA A 95 -4.88 -7.15 -4.41
CA ALA A 95 -3.62 -7.74 -3.95
C ALA A 95 -3.85 -9.07 -3.20
N LEU A 96 -4.93 -9.15 -2.41
CA LEU A 96 -5.10 -10.22 -1.42
C LEU A 96 -5.98 -11.39 -1.89
N VAL A 97 -6.66 -11.25 -3.04
CA VAL A 97 -7.57 -12.29 -3.57
C VAL A 97 -6.77 -13.45 -4.17
N SER A 98 -6.20 -14.30 -3.33
CA SER A 98 -5.54 -15.53 -3.77
C SER A 98 -6.58 -16.49 -4.36
N GLY A 99 -6.48 -16.74 -5.65
CA GLY A 99 -7.15 -17.85 -6.32
C GLY A 99 -6.61 -19.18 -5.84
N GLY A 100 -7.12 -19.66 -4.70
CA GLY A 100 -6.62 -20.86 -4.03
C GLY A 100 -7.70 -21.86 -3.62
N GLY A 101 -8.88 -21.81 -4.22
CA GLY A 101 -9.87 -22.90 -4.14
C GLY A 101 -9.74 -23.84 -5.35
N LEU A 102 -10.22 -25.08 -5.22
CA LEU A 102 -10.34 -26.11 -6.26
C LEU A 102 -11.03 -25.64 -7.58
N PHE A 103 -11.59 -24.43 -7.61
CA PHE A 103 -12.24 -23.79 -8.77
C PHE A 103 -11.64 -22.42 -9.17
N GLY A 104 -10.36 -22.14 -8.89
CA GLY A 104 -9.60 -21.09 -9.58
C GLY A 104 -10.20 -19.68 -9.50
N GLY A 105 -10.31 -19.10 -8.29
CA GLY A 105 -10.78 -17.72 -8.11
C GLY A 105 -9.85 -16.74 -8.82
N LYS A 106 -10.33 -16.07 -9.88
CA LYS A 106 -9.56 -15.02 -10.56
C LYS A 106 -9.39 -13.83 -9.63
N GLN A 107 -8.16 -13.31 -9.57
CA GLN A 107 -7.86 -12.02 -8.95
C GLN A 107 -8.82 -10.95 -9.48
N LYS A 108 -9.49 -10.23 -8.58
CA LYS A 108 -10.51 -9.25 -8.97
C LYS A 108 -9.84 -7.98 -9.52
N THR A 109 -10.41 -7.46 -10.59
CA THR A 109 -9.99 -6.21 -11.22
C THR A 109 -11.12 -5.21 -11.07
N ASN A 110 -10.82 -4.05 -10.50
CA ASN A 110 -11.76 -2.98 -10.24
C ASN A 110 -11.26 -1.67 -10.87
N GLY A 111 -12.12 -0.65 -10.91
CA GLY A 111 -11.72 0.67 -11.38
C GLY A 111 -12.71 1.77 -11.03
N SER A 112 -12.22 3.01 -11.04
CA SER A 112 -13.00 4.19 -10.67
C SER A 112 -12.51 5.43 -11.41
N TRP A 113 -13.42 6.39 -11.61
CA TRP A 113 -13.09 7.74 -12.10
C TRP A 113 -12.58 8.68 -11.00
N LYS A 114 -12.63 8.26 -9.73
CA LYS A 114 -12.25 9.08 -8.58
C LYS A 114 -10.72 9.16 -8.44
N LEU A 115 -10.16 10.37 -8.38
CA LEU A 115 -8.74 10.58 -8.02
C LEU A 115 -8.42 9.99 -6.64
N ALA A 116 -9.37 10.05 -5.71
CA ALA A 116 -9.24 9.45 -4.38
C ALA A 116 -9.03 7.92 -4.45
N TYR A 117 -9.62 7.23 -5.43
CA TYR A 117 -9.39 5.81 -5.63
C TYR A 117 -7.96 5.51 -6.10
N GLU A 118 -7.41 6.29 -7.03
CA GLU A 118 -6.00 6.19 -7.44
C GLU A 118 -5.08 6.41 -6.23
N LYS A 119 -5.31 7.48 -5.45
CA LYS A 119 -4.53 7.76 -4.23
C LYS A 119 -4.59 6.62 -3.23
N ALA A 120 -5.77 6.05 -2.97
CA ALA A 120 -5.93 4.92 -2.08
C ALA A 120 -5.15 3.68 -2.56
N CYS A 121 -5.17 3.38 -3.86
CA CYS A 121 -4.41 2.26 -4.42
C CYS A 121 -2.90 2.48 -4.34
N VAL A 122 -2.43 3.70 -4.62
CA VAL A 122 -1.02 4.08 -4.50
C VAL A 122 -0.57 4.00 -3.03
N LEU A 123 -1.39 4.48 -2.10
CA LEU A 123 -1.11 4.41 -0.66
C LEU A 123 -1.05 2.96 -0.14
N PHE A 124 -1.90 2.08 -0.66
CA PHE A 124 -1.77 0.64 -0.39
C PHE A 124 -0.40 0.12 -0.84
N ASN A 125 0.02 0.48 -2.05
CA ASN A 125 1.34 0.09 -2.57
C ASN A 125 2.50 0.74 -1.80
N ILE A 126 2.30 1.91 -1.16
CA ILE A 126 3.27 2.49 -0.22
C ILE A 126 3.42 1.60 1.02
N GLY A 127 2.31 1.10 1.57
CA GLY A 127 2.34 0.11 2.65
C GLY A 127 3.11 -1.16 2.26
N HIS A 128 2.82 -1.71 1.09
CA HIS A 128 3.58 -2.83 0.49
C HIS A 128 5.07 -2.50 0.35
N ALA A 129 5.41 -1.36 -0.24
CA ALA A 129 6.78 -0.95 -0.51
C ALA A 129 7.61 -0.85 0.78
N TYR A 130 7.04 -0.31 1.85
CA TYR A 130 7.70 -0.33 3.16
C TYR A 130 7.92 -1.75 3.69
N SER A 131 6.96 -2.66 3.50
CA SER A 131 7.15 -4.06 3.92
C SER A 131 8.28 -4.76 3.13
N GLU A 132 8.40 -4.51 1.81
CA GLU A 132 9.51 -5.03 0.99
C GLU A 132 10.86 -4.44 1.39
N LEU A 133 10.92 -3.12 1.63
CA LEU A 133 12.13 -2.45 2.11
C LEU A 133 12.59 -3.00 3.46
N ALA A 134 11.67 -3.36 4.35
CA ALA A 134 12.00 -4.02 5.61
C ALA A 134 12.64 -5.40 5.39
N LEU A 135 12.08 -6.21 4.49
CA LEU A 135 12.62 -7.53 4.14
C LEU A 135 13.97 -7.46 3.39
N ALA A 136 14.26 -6.36 2.72
CA ALA A 136 15.53 -6.14 2.03
C ALA A 136 16.70 -5.89 2.98
N GLN A 137 16.45 -5.55 4.25
CA GLN A 137 17.49 -5.21 5.21
C GLN A 137 18.26 -6.44 5.71
N ASN A 138 19.57 -6.28 5.92
CA ASN A 138 20.40 -7.27 6.59
C ASN A 138 20.29 -7.11 8.12
N LEU A 139 19.52 -8.01 8.75
CA LEU A 139 19.26 -7.99 10.19
C LEU A 139 20.48 -8.32 11.07
N SER A 140 21.61 -8.72 10.50
CA SER A 140 22.87 -8.83 11.26
C SER A 140 23.53 -7.47 11.52
N MET A 141 23.10 -6.41 10.82
CA MET A 141 23.67 -5.07 10.93
C MET A 141 22.71 -4.17 11.71
N ASP A 142 23.17 -3.60 12.83
CA ASP A 142 22.33 -2.81 13.74
C ASP A 142 21.58 -1.65 13.06
N GLU A 143 22.25 -0.94 12.13
CA GLU A 143 21.63 0.18 11.41
C GLU A 143 20.55 -0.29 10.42
N GLN A 144 20.77 -1.43 9.74
CA GLN A 144 19.77 -1.99 8.83
C GLN A 144 18.60 -2.63 9.60
N MET A 145 18.84 -3.19 10.79
CA MET A 145 17.77 -3.63 11.70
C MET A 145 16.90 -2.44 12.16
N LYS A 146 17.50 -1.30 12.54
CA LYS A 146 16.73 -0.07 12.85
C LYS A 146 15.93 0.41 11.64
N ALA A 147 16.50 0.32 10.44
CA ALA A 147 15.79 0.65 9.21
C ALA A 147 14.60 -0.28 8.98
N ALA A 148 14.76 -1.60 9.13
CA ALA A 148 13.68 -2.58 9.01
C ALA A 148 12.55 -2.30 10.02
N LEU A 149 12.90 -2.02 11.27
CA LEU A 149 11.94 -1.62 12.31
C LEU A 149 11.12 -0.41 11.88
N ARG A 150 11.80 0.66 11.43
CA ARG A 150 11.14 1.87 10.94
C ARG A 150 10.23 1.57 9.76
N TYR A 151 10.67 0.74 8.82
CA TYR A 151 9.88 0.39 7.65
C TYR A 151 8.63 -0.43 8.00
N PHE A 152 8.70 -1.40 8.92
CA PHE A 152 7.50 -2.08 9.41
C PHE A 152 6.51 -1.12 10.08
N GLN A 153 7.00 -0.18 10.90
CA GLN A 153 6.16 0.85 11.52
C GLN A 153 5.52 1.78 10.48
N LEU A 154 6.28 2.19 9.46
CA LEU A 154 5.75 3.01 8.36
C LEU A 154 4.72 2.24 7.52
N SER A 155 4.92 0.95 7.28
CA SER A 155 3.96 0.08 6.61
C SER A 155 2.65 -0.01 7.41
N SER A 156 2.76 -0.25 8.72
CA SER A 156 1.63 -0.24 9.65
C SER A 156 0.86 1.09 9.60
N GLY A 157 1.56 2.21 9.72
CA GLY A 157 0.99 3.55 9.65
C GLY A 157 0.30 3.83 8.30
N ALA A 158 0.87 3.36 7.19
CA ALA A 158 0.26 3.52 5.87
C ALA A 158 -1.08 2.78 5.76
N PHE A 159 -1.19 1.54 6.26
CA PHE A 159 -2.46 0.80 6.25
C PHE A 159 -3.49 1.39 7.23
N SER A 160 -3.06 1.84 8.41
CA SER A 160 -3.93 2.54 9.35
C SER A 160 -4.48 3.83 8.73
N PHE A 161 -3.63 4.63 8.10
CA PHE A 161 -4.06 5.86 7.42
C PHE A 161 -4.97 5.56 6.23
N LEU A 162 -4.65 4.53 5.44
CA LEU A 162 -5.48 4.10 4.31
C LEU A 162 -6.89 3.71 4.75
N LYS A 163 -7.05 3.04 5.89
CA LYS A 163 -8.36 2.68 6.45
C LYS A 163 -9.23 3.92 6.69
N GLU A 164 -8.67 4.96 7.32
CA GLU A 164 -9.38 6.22 7.56
C GLU A 164 -9.67 6.99 6.27
N TYR A 165 -8.71 6.98 5.33
CA TYR A 165 -8.86 7.59 4.00
C TYR A 165 -9.97 6.94 3.18
N VAL A 166 -9.99 5.61 3.09
CA VAL A 166 -11.04 4.84 2.41
C VAL A 166 -12.42 5.16 2.97
N ASN A 167 -12.54 5.27 4.30
CA ASN A 167 -13.80 5.63 4.95
C ASN A 167 -14.24 7.05 4.59
N SER A 168 -13.32 8.02 4.69
CA SER A 168 -13.58 9.44 4.42
C SER A 168 -14.01 9.72 2.97
N TYR A 169 -13.51 8.94 2.01
CA TYR A 169 -13.84 9.07 0.59
C TYR A 169 -14.87 8.04 0.08
N SER A 170 -15.42 7.22 1.01
CA SER A 170 -16.38 6.15 0.72
C SER A 170 -15.92 5.25 -0.43
N LEU A 171 -14.75 4.63 -0.26
CA LEU A 171 -14.09 3.80 -1.27
C LEU A 171 -14.18 2.29 -0.99
N SER A 172 -14.76 1.86 0.13
CA SER A 172 -14.75 0.47 0.59
C SER A 172 -15.33 -0.52 -0.45
N ASP A 173 -16.36 -0.11 -1.20
CA ASP A 173 -17.00 -0.96 -2.20
C ASP A 173 -16.21 -1.07 -3.53
N LEU A 174 -15.14 -0.27 -3.70
CA LEU A 174 -14.38 -0.20 -4.95
C LEU A 174 -13.25 -1.22 -5.04
N SER A 175 -12.91 -1.91 -3.96
CA SER A 175 -11.83 -2.88 -3.89
C SER A 175 -11.98 -3.72 -2.63
N VAL A 176 -11.86 -5.04 -2.72
CA VAL A 176 -11.96 -5.87 -1.51
C VAL A 176 -10.77 -5.64 -0.56
N ASP A 177 -9.62 -5.23 -1.09
CA ASP A 177 -8.47 -4.84 -0.25
C ASP A 177 -8.77 -3.61 0.63
N PHE A 178 -9.83 -2.85 0.34
CA PHE A 178 -10.25 -1.67 1.09
C PHE A 178 -11.24 -1.99 2.20
N GLU A 179 -11.57 -3.27 2.40
CA GLU A 179 -12.35 -3.72 3.56
C GLU A 179 -11.67 -3.25 4.86
N PRO A 180 -12.36 -2.47 5.73
CA PRO A 180 -11.74 -1.89 6.93
C PRO A 180 -11.07 -2.91 7.86
N ALA A 181 -11.68 -4.10 7.99
CA ALA A 181 -11.12 -5.19 8.80
C ALA A 181 -9.82 -5.76 8.20
N VAL A 182 -9.72 -5.81 6.87
CA VAL A 182 -8.50 -6.23 6.15
C VAL A 182 -7.38 -5.21 6.39
N LEU A 183 -7.66 -3.92 6.19
CA LEU A 183 -6.67 -2.85 6.41
C LEU A 183 -6.21 -2.77 7.88
N ALA A 184 -7.12 -2.95 8.83
CA ALA A 184 -6.78 -3.05 10.25
C ALA A 184 -5.89 -4.27 10.54
N SER A 185 -6.20 -5.42 9.94
CA SER A 185 -5.37 -6.63 10.07
C SER A 185 -3.96 -6.40 9.56
N LEU A 186 -3.79 -5.85 8.36
CA LEU A 186 -2.48 -5.52 7.78
C LEU A 186 -1.69 -4.53 8.66
N SER A 187 -2.37 -3.50 9.17
CA SER A 187 -1.75 -2.52 10.07
C SER A 187 -1.19 -3.17 11.34
N TRP A 188 -1.99 -3.99 12.02
CA TRP A 188 -1.57 -4.69 13.24
C TRP A 188 -0.50 -5.75 12.95
N PHE A 189 -0.61 -6.46 11.82
CA PHE A 189 0.37 -7.47 11.40
C PHE A 189 1.75 -6.85 11.20
N MET A 190 1.85 -5.73 10.47
CA MET A 190 3.10 -5.00 10.29
C MET A 190 3.68 -4.48 11.61
N LEU A 191 2.82 -4.03 12.54
CA LEU A 191 3.25 -3.61 13.88
C LEU A 191 3.75 -4.80 14.72
N GLY A 192 3.14 -5.97 14.58
CA GLY A 192 3.62 -7.22 15.18
C GLY A 192 5.03 -7.58 14.73
N GLN A 193 5.30 -7.50 13.42
CA GLN A 193 6.64 -7.74 12.86
C GLN A 193 7.68 -6.74 13.39
N ALA A 194 7.29 -5.47 13.57
CA ALA A 194 8.14 -4.47 14.21
C ALA A 194 8.47 -4.84 15.67
N ALA A 195 7.47 -5.25 16.46
CA ALA A 195 7.66 -5.66 17.85
C ALA A 195 8.50 -6.95 17.97
N GLU A 196 8.28 -7.92 17.08
CA GLU A 196 9.09 -9.14 16.99
C GLU A 196 10.56 -8.80 16.70
N LEU A 197 10.83 -7.86 15.78
CA LEU A 197 12.20 -7.43 15.50
C LEU A 197 12.88 -6.80 16.72
N ILE A 198 12.16 -6.01 17.52
CA ILE A 198 12.67 -5.48 18.80
C ILE A 198 12.91 -6.64 19.78
N HIS A 199 12.02 -7.63 19.82
CA HIS A 199 12.16 -8.78 20.70
C HIS A 199 13.47 -9.54 20.39
N LEU A 200 13.74 -9.80 19.11
CA LEU A 200 14.98 -10.43 18.66
C LEU A 200 16.22 -9.70 19.17
N LYS A 201 16.22 -8.37 19.10
CA LYS A 201 17.30 -7.54 19.68
C LYS A 201 17.36 -7.67 21.21
N SER A 202 16.20 -7.65 21.86
CA SER A 202 16.06 -7.65 23.33
C SER A 202 16.51 -8.95 24.00
N SER A 203 16.64 -10.06 23.26
CA SER A 203 17.08 -11.37 23.78
C SER A 203 18.49 -11.33 24.41
N SER A 204 19.29 -10.32 24.07
CA SER A 204 20.62 -10.05 24.63
C SER A 204 20.58 -9.18 25.91
N PHE A 205 19.41 -8.68 26.31
CA PHE A 205 19.20 -7.70 27.39
C PHE A 205 18.48 -8.33 28.60
N LYS A 206 18.13 -7.52 29.61
CA LYS A 206 17.40 -7.96 30.82
C LYS A 206 16.09 -8.68 30.46
N SER A 207 15.86 -9.84 31.08
CA SER A 207 14.72 -10.74 30.82
C SER A 207 13.35 -10.06 30.88
N GLU A 208 13.17 -9.06 31.75
CA GLU A 208 11.91 -8.33 31.90
C GLU A 208 11.53 -7.50 30.65
N ILE A 209 12.51 -6.85 30.02
CA ILE A 209 12.27 -6.05 28.80
C ILE A 209 11.92 -7.00 27.66
N ALA A 210 12.67 -8.10 27.53
CA ALA A 210 12.40 -9.11 26.50
C ALA A 210 10.99 -9.70 26.64
N ALA A 211 10.54 -9.97 27.87
CA ALA A 211 9.18 -10.47 28.15
C ALA A 211 8.10 -9.43 27.80
N LYS A 212 8.30 -8.15 28.14
CA LYS A 212 7.35 -7.07 27.80
C LYS A 212 7.21 -6.88 26.29
N VAL A 213 8.31 -6.93 25.55
CA VAL A 213 8.28 -6.80 24.08
C VAL A 213 7.63 -8.03 23.45
N ALA A 214 7.93 -9.24 23.94
CA ALA A 214 7.27 -10.47 23.47
C ALA A 214 5.74 -10.42 23.69
N ALA A 215 5.30 -9.95 24.86
CA ALA A 215 3.87 -9.78 25.14
C ALA A 215 3.22 -8.78 24.16
N HIS A 216 3.89 -7.65 23.89
CA HIS A 216 3.40 -6.67 22.92
C HIS A 216 3.32 -7.22 21.49
N ALA A 217 4.31 -7.99 21.05
CA ALA A 217 4.28 -8.65 19.74
C ALA A 217 3.10 -9.63 19.65
N SER A 218 2.88 -10.43 20.71
CA SER A 218 1.73 -11.34 20.82
C SER A 218 0.39 -10.60 20.73
N ASP A 219 0.26 -9.45 21.41
CA ASP A 219 -0.96 -8.65 21.35
C ASP A 219 -1.21 -8.09 19.94
N CYS A 220 -0.17 -7.57 19.28
CA CYS A 220 -0.31 -7.06 17.91
C CYS A 220 -0.78 -8.16 16.94
N TYR A 221 -0.15 -9.35 16.98
CA TYR A 221 -0.58 -10.46 16.14
C TYR A 221 -1.98 -10.96 16.49
N ARG A 222 -2.38 -10.94 17.77
CA ARG A 222 -3.74 -11.27 18.20
C ARG A 222 -4.78 -10.28 17.66
N GLU A 223 -4.49 -8.98 17.66
CA GLU A 223 -5.38 -7.96 17.07
C GLU A 223 -5.48 -8.10 15.55
N ALA A 224 -4.35 -8.39 14.89
CA ALA A 224 -4.31 -8.65 13.46
C ALA A 224 -5.15 -9.89 13.08
N TYR A 225 -5.03 -10.97 13.85
CA TYR A 225 -5.84 -12.19 13.70
C TYR A 225 -7.33 -11.94 13.96
N THR A 226 -7.65 -11.19 15.01
CA THR A 226 -9.05 -10.85 15.35
C THR A 226 -9.70 -10.05 14.22
N SER A 227 -8.97 -9.09 13.65
CA SER A 227 -9.40 -8.31 12.50
C SER A 227 -9.57 -9.18 11.25
N ALA A 228 -8.67 -10.12 10.99
CA ALA A 228 -8.76 -11.04 9.85
C ALA A 228 -9.91 -12.06 9.97
N LYS A 229 -10.39 -12.32 11.19
CA LYS A 229 -11.46 -13.28 11.48
C LYS A 229 -12.88 -12.75 11.28
N THR A 230 -13.04 -11.46 10.99
CA THR A 230 -14.36 -10.91 10.67
C THR A 230 -14.92 -11.58 9.42
N GLU A 231 -16.24 -11.64 9.31
CA GLU A 231 -16.91 -12.32 8.20
C GLU A 231 -16.59 -11.70 6.83
N SER A 232 -16.33 -10.39 6.81
CA SER A 232 -15.89 -9.67 5.61
C SER A 232 -14.44 -10.02 5.24
N ALA A 233 -13.52 -10.05 6.20
CA ALA A 233 -12.10 -10.29 5.94
C ALA A 233 -11.77 -11.75 5.59
N LYS A 234 -12.46 -12.74 6.17
CA LYS A 234 -12.24 -14.17 5.91
C LYS A 234 -12.34 -14.55 4.42
N LYS A 235 -13.19 -13.85 3.68
CA LYS A 235 -13.41 -14.08 2.24
C LYS A 235 -12.28 -13.53 1.37
N ILE A 236 -11.41 -12.71 1.95
CA ILE A 236 -10.38 -11.91 1.26
C ILE A 236 -8.98 -12.39 1.67
N ILE A 237 -8.80 -12.83 2.91
CA ILE A 237 -7.57 -13.43 3.43
C ILE A 237 -7.83 -14.94 3.59
N PRO A 238 -7.67 -15.75 2.52
CA PRO A 238 -8.19 -17.12 2.47
C PRO A 238 -7.45 -18.10 3.38
N ASP A 239 -6.30 -17.73 3.95
CA ASP A 239 -5.60 -18.54 4.94
C ASP A 239 -4.94 -17.67 6.00
N VAL A 240 -5.77 -17.20 6.95
CA VAL A 240 -5.32 -16.44 8.12
C VAL A 240 -4.23 -17.21 8.89
N SER A 241 -4.24 -18.55 8.87
CA SER A 241 -3.24 -19.38 9.57
C SER A 241 -1.87 -19.44 8.91
N ARG A 242 -1.72 -18.92 7.68
CA ARG A 242 -0.40 -18.76 7.04
C ARG A 242 0.29 -17.45 7.40
N PHE A 243 -0.42 -16.51 8.02
CA PHE A 243 0.10 -15.20 8.40
C PHE A 243 0.39 -15.08 9.90
N PHE A 244 -0.12 -15.98 10.75
CA PHE A 244 -0.04 -15.91 12.22
C PHE A 244 0.32 -17.26 12.83
#